data_AF-A0A0C2CQZ8-F1
#
_entry.id   AF-A0A0C2CQZ8-F1
#
_cell.length_a   1.000
_cell.length_b   1.000
_cell.length_c   1.000
_cell.angle_alpha   90.00
_cell.angle_beta   90.00
_cell.angle_gamma   90.00
#
_symmetry.space_group_name_H-M   'P 1'
#
loop_
_entity.id
_entity.type
_entity.pdbx_description
1 polymer ?
#
loop_
_entity_poly.entity_id
_entity_poly.type
_entity_poly.pdbx_seq_one_letter_code
_entity_poly.pdbx_strand_id
1 'polypeptide(L)'
;TEWKHGGRVSRYVKFVYVKLWAHLEDKFKEFMKEHPDWDIWISGHSLGGALATLAASHIVESRVAENPDKVKLVTLGQPRVGDKEFAEALDDQVV
;
A
#
# COMPACT_ATOMS: atom_id res chain seq x y z
N THR A 1 2.46 -11.98 10.30
CA THR A 1 3.12 -11.03 11.23
C THR A 1 2.23 -9.82 11.32
N GLU A 2 2.17 -9.16 12.46
CA GLU A 2 1.30 -7.99 12.63
C GLU A 2 1.61 -6.92 11.59
N TRP A 3 0.56 -6.33 11.03
CA TRP A 3 0.64 -5.16 10.18
C TRP A 3 0.27 -3.94 11.02
N LYS A 4 1.02 -2.85 10.88
CA LYS A 4 0.82 -1.65 11.72
C LYS A 4 -0.54 -0.97 11.51
N HIS A 5 -1.24 -1.34 10.44
CA HIS A 5 -2.48 -0.73 9.99
C HIS A 5 -3.68 -1.70 10.00
N GLY A 6 -3.62 -2.71 10.88
CA GLY A 6 -4.70 -3.69 11.08
C GLY A 6 -4.35 -5.11 10.62
N GLY A 7 -4.72 -6.10 11.44
CA GLY A 7 -4.56 -7.52 11.14
C GLY A 7 -3.12 -8.01 10.98
N ARG A 8 -2.98 -9.15 10.29
CA ARG A 8 -1.70 -9.82 10.05
C ARG A 8 -1.48 -10.05 8.57
N VAL A 9 -0.25 -9.80 8.13
CA VAL A 9 0.20 -10.01 6.74
C VAL A 9 1.30 -11.05 6.64
N SER A 10 1.57 -11.53 5.43
CA SER A 10 2.71 -12.40 5.15
C SER A 10 4.02 -11.76 5.62
N ARG A 11 4.81 -12.51 6.40
CA ARG A 11 6.10 -12.02 6.92
C ARG A 11 7.08 -11.66 5.82
N TYR A 12 7.08 -12.46 4.75
CA TYR A 12 7.94 -12.23 3.59
C TYR A 12 7.55 -10.95 2.85
N VAL A 13 6.26 -10.77 2.53
CA VAL A 13 5.78 -9.59 1.81
C VAL A 13 6.02 -8.32 2.63
N LYS A 14 5.73 -8.35 3.95
CA LYS A 14 6.04 -7.22 4.85
C LYS A 14 7.53 -6.88 4.83
N PHE A 15 8.40 -7.88 4.94
CA PHE A 15 9.84 -7.67 4.98
C PHE A 15 10.35 -6.99 3.69
N VAL A 16 9.92 -7.50 2.53
CA VAL A 16 10.30 -6.93 1.24
C VAL A 16 9.75 -5.51 1.10
N TYR A 17 8.47 -5.30 1.41
CA TYR A 17 7.84 -3.99 1.33
C TYR A 17 8.55 -2.93 2.19
N VAL A 18 8.79 -3.23 3.48
CA VAL A 18 9.44 -2.28 4.39
C VAL A 18 10.83 -1.89 3.91
N LYS A 19 11.60 -2.85 3.37
CA LYS A 19 12.92 -2.55 2.80
C LYS A 19 12.83 -1.65 1.56
N LEU A 20 11.86 -1.89 0.69
CA LEU A 20 11.67 -1.06 -0.51
C LEU A 20 11.22 0.35 -0.13
N TRP A 21 10.21 0.45 0.74
CA TRP A 21 9.62 1.73 1.14
C TRP A 21 10.64 2.67 1.78
N ALA A 22 11.55 2.14 2.61
CA ALA A 22 12.61 2.94 3.24
C ALA A 22 13.51 3.70 2.22
N HIS A 23 13.59 3.24 0.97
CA HIS A 23 14.37 3.91 -0.09
C HIS A 23 13.50 4.78 -1.01
N LEU A 24 12.17 4.67 -0.92
CA LEU A 24 11.22 5.33 -1.79
C LEU A 24 10.47 6.48 -1.10
N GLU A 25 10.32 6.43 0.22
CA GLU A 25 9.43 7.30 0.99
C GLU A 25 9.70 8.79 0.75
N ASP A 26 10.95 9.23 0.86
CA ASP A 26 11.30 10.65 0.72
C ASP A 26 10.99 11.17 -0.69
N LYS A 27 11.40 10.42 -1.71
CA LYS A 27 11.14 10.76 -3.12
C LYS A 27 9.65 10.74 -3.44
N PHE A 28 8.92 9.77 -2.88
CA PHE A 28 7.48 9.69 -3.06
C PHE A 28 6.78 10.91 -2.47
N LYS A 29 7.14 11.30 -1.23
CA LYS A 29 6.59 12.50 -0.57
C LYS A 29 6.93 13.79 -1.31
N GLU A 30 8.15 13.91 -1.84
CA GLU A 30 8.56 15.05 -2.66
C GLU A 30 7.71 15.14 -3.93
N PHE A 31 7.59 14.03 -4.67
CA PHE A 31 6.79 13.96 -5.89
C PHE A 31 5.30 14.30 -5.66
N MET A 32 4.73 13.81 -4.55
CA MET A 32 3.34 14.13 -4.21
C MET A 32 3.12 15.61 -3.88
N LYS A 33 4.13 16.30 -3.31
CA LYS A 33 4.05 17.75 -3.06
C LYS A 33 4.14 18.56 -4.35
N GLU A 34 4.91 18.08 -5.34
CA GLU A 34 5.00 18.71 -6.66
C GLU A 34 3.72 18.51 -7.49
N HIS A 35 2.96 17.46 -7.20
CA HIS A 35 1.75 17.06 -7.92
C HIS A 35 0.55 16.79 -7.00
N PRO A 36 0.07 17.80 -6.23
CA PRO A 36 -0.98 17.61 -5.21
C PRO A 36 -2.34 17.19 -5.81
N ASP A 37 -2.55 17.49 -7.10
CA ASP A 37 -3.81 17.21 -7.77
C ASP A 37 -3.90 15.81 -8.39
N TRP A 38 -2.80 15.06 -8.48
CA TRP A 38 -2.75 13.80 -9.20
C TRP A 38 -3.32 12.62 -8.42
N ASP A 39 -3.89 11.67 -9.16
CA ASP A 39 -4.25 10.35 -8.63
C ASP A 39 -3.01 9.48 -8.43
N ILE A 40 -3.03 8.65 -7.38
CA ILE A 40 -1.95 7.72 -7.05
C ILE A 40 -2.37 6.33 -7.49
N TRP A 41 -1.85 5.90 -8.63
CA TRP A 41 -2.07 4.55 -9.15
C TRP A 41 -0.98 3.60 -8.67
N ILE A 42 -1.38 2.60 -7.89
CA ILE A 42 -0.50 1.56 -7.37
C ILE A 42 -0.89 0.25 -8.03
N SER A 43 0.06 -0.39 -8.69
CA SER A 43 -0.21 -1.65 -9.39
C SER A 43 0.90 -2.68 -9.22
N GLY A 44 0.55 -3.94 -9.46
CA GLY A 44 1.52 -5.02 -9.43
C GLY A 44 0.97 -6.37 -9.87
N HIS A 45 1.87 -7.19 -10.43
CA HIS A 45 1.60 -8.57 -10.84
C HIS A 45 2.21 -9.57 -9.85
N SER A 46 1.50 -10.66 -9.55
CA SER A 46 2.00 -11.75 -8.69
C SER A 46 2.47 -11.22 -7.32
N LEU A 47 3.72 -11.48 -6.91
CA LEU A 47 4.30 -10.90 -5.69
C LEU A 47 4.26 -9.36 -5.68
N GLY A 48 4.43 -8.73 -6.84
CA GLY A 48 4.29 -7.28 -6.98
C GLY A 48 2.89 -6.79 -6.63
N GLY A 49 1.85 -7.59 -6.90
CA GLY A 49 0.48 -7.29 -6.48
C GLY A 49 0.34 -7.29 -4.96
N ALA A 50 0.96 -8.25 -4.28
CA ALA A 50 0.99 -8.28 -2.82
C ALA A 50 1.74 -7.08 -2.21
N LEU A 51 2.82 -6.61 -2.86
CA LEU A 51 3.55 -5.41 -2.46
C LEU A 51 2.73 -4.14 -2.71
N ALA A 52 2.05 -4.06 -3.85
CA ALA A 52 1.13 -2.96 -4.19
C ALA A 52 0.02 -2.82 -3.14
N THR A 53 -0.56 -3.95 -2.70
CA THR A 53 -1.57 -3.99 -1.64
C THR A 53 -1.06 -3.42 -0.31
N LEU A 54 0.16 -3.79 0.12
CA LEU A 54 0.75 -3.20 1.33
C LEU A 54 1.11 -1.72 1.15
N ALA A 55 1.52 -1.32 -0.05
CA ALA A 55 1.83 0.07 -0.36
C ALA A 55 0.59 0.96 -0.26
N ALA A 56 -0.54 0.53 -0.83
CA ALA A 56 -1.78 1.27 -0.80
C ALA A 56 -2.29 1.45 0.65
N SER A 57 -2.37 0.35 1.41
CA SER A 57 -2.69 0.39 2.84
C SER A 57 -1.75 1.33 3.60
N HIS A 58 -0.44 1.26 3.33
CA HIS A 58 0.51 2.13 4.02
C HIS A 58 0.30 3.61 3.72
N ILE A 59 0.17 3.97 2.44
CA ILE A 59 0.10 5.35 1.97
C ILE A 59 -1.16 6.05 2.50
N VAL A 60 -2.30 5.35 2.50
CA VAL A 60 -3.57 5.84 3.03
C VAL A 60 -3.47 6.07 4.55
N GLU A 61 -3.10 5.03 5.30
CA GLU A 61 -3.14 5.07 6.77
C GLU A 61 -2.05 5.95 7.40
N SER A 62 -0.90 6.06 6.74
CA SER A 62 0.14 7.01 7.17
C SER A 62 -0.12 8.45 6.75
N ARG A 63 -1.24 8.73 6.07
CA ARG A 63 -1.60 10.04 5.52
C ARG A 63 -0.50 10.65 4.65
N VAL A 64 0.22 9.79 3.94
CA VAL A 64 1.19 10.22 2.92
C VAL A 64 0.44 10.73 1.69
N ALA A 65 -0.70 10.11 1.37
CA ALA A 65 -1.71 10.73 0.52
C ALA A 65 -2.64 11.58 1.39
N GLU A 66 -2.74 12.89 1.09
CA GLU A 66 -3.62 13.80 1.83
C GLU A 66 -5.10 13.47 1.63
N ASN A 67 -5.45 13.01 0.42
CA ASN A 67 -6.79 12.53 0.08
C ASN A 67 -6.74 11.03 -0.25
N PRO A 68 -7.33 10.15 0.58
CA PRO A 68 -7.35 8.71 0.33
C PRO A 68 -8.15 8.33 -0.93
N ASP A 69 -9.15 9.13 -1.34
CA ASP A 69 -9.99 8.85 -2.52
C ASP A 69 -9.19 8.86 -3.84
N LYS A 70 -8.02 9.53 -3.83
CA LYS A 70 -7.08 9.59 -4.96
C LYS A 70 -6.20 8.36 -5.09
N VAL A 71 -6.17 7.47 -4.10
CA VAL A 71 -5.39 6.22 -4.15
C VAL A 71 -6.19 5.15 -4.88
N LYS A 72 -5.62 4.59 -5.94
CA LYS A 72 -6.22 3.52 -6.76
C LYS A 72 -5.31 2.31 -6.77
N LEU A 73 -5.82 1.14 -6.41
CA LEU A 73 -5.07 -0.11 -6.35
C LEU A 73 -5.54 -1.07 -7.44
N VAL A 74 -4.63 -1.48 -8.32
CA VAL A 74 -4.91 -2.48 -9.37
C VAL A 74 -3.90 -3.61 -9.29
N THR A 75 -4.36 -4.82 -8.95
CA THR A 75 -3.48 -5.99 -8.83
C THR A 75 -3.86 -7.09 -9.80
N LEU A 76 -2.85 -7.81 -10.31
CA LEU A 76 -3.03 -8.90 -11.27
C LEU A 76 -2.40 -10.18 -10.74
N GLY A 77 -3.21 -11.22 -10.52
CA GLY A 77 -2.72 -12.50 -9.99
C GLY A 77 -2.08 -12.39 -8.60
N GLN A 78 -2.52 -11.45 -7.77
CA GLN A 78 -1.97 -11.29 -6.41
C GLN A 78 -2.25 -12.53 -5.55
N PRO A 79 -1.25 -13.06 -4.81
CA PRO A 79 -1.51 -14.04 -3.77
C PRO A 79 -2.19 -13.35 -2.56
N ARG A 80 -2.81 -14.15 -1.67
CA ARG A 80 -3.35 -13.64 -0.41
C ARG A 80 -2.26 -12.98 0.43
N VAL A 81 -2.48 -11.74 0.84
CA VAL A 81 -1.50 -10.91 1.54
C VAL A 81 -1.65 -10.98 3.05
N GLY A 82 -2.88 -10.94 3.56
CA GLY A 82 -3.18 -10.93 4.98
C GLY A 82 -4.39 -11.76 5.38
N ASP A 83 -4.69 -11.69 6.68
CA ASP A 83 -5.87 -12.30 7.28
C ASP A 83 -7.13 -11.44 7.04
N LYS A 84 -8.24 -11.89 7.63
CA LYS A 84 -9.55 -11.26 7.47
C LYS A 84 -9.56 -9.81 7.96
N GLU A 85 -8.97 -9.56 9.12
CA GLU A 85 -8.90 -8.21 9.70
C GLU A 85 -8.12 -7.25 8.79
N PHE A 86 -7.00 -7.70 8.22
CA PHE A 86 -6.28 -6.90 7.23
C PHE A 86 -7.11 -6.66 5.96
N ALA A 87 -7.86 -7.65 5.49
CA ALA A 87 -8.70 -7.51 4.30
C ALA A 87 -9.83 -6.49 4.53
N GLU A 88 -10.52 -6.57 5.66
CA GLU A 88 -11.57 -5.62 6.04
C GLU A 88 -11.01 -4.18 6.17
N ALA A 89 -9.85 -4.03 6.80
CA ALA A 89 -9.18 -2.72 6.89
C ALA A 89 -8.81 -2.16 5.50
N LEU A 90 -8.31 -3.00 4.59
CA LEU A 90 -7.96 -2.58 3.24
C LEU A 90 -9.19 -2.16 2.43
N ASP A 91 -10.30 -2.90 2.53
CA ASP A 91 -11.55 -2.60 1.82
C ASP A 91 -12.11 -1.21 2.21
N ASP A 92 -11.87 -0.77 3.45
CA ASP A 92 -12.23 0.57 3.93
C ASP A 92 -11.24 1.67 3.48
N GLN A 93 -10.01 1.30 3.11
CA GLN A 93 -8.91 2.23 2.79
C GLN A 93 -8.82 2.62 1.32
N VAL A 94 -9.17 1.70 0.41
CA VAL A 94 -8.94 1.88 -1.02
C VAL A 94 -10.18 1.52 -1.84
N VAL A 95 -10.37 2.27 -2.93
CA VAL A 95 -11.44 2.04 -3.92
C VAL A 95 -10.92 1.23 -5.10
#